data_AF-A0A3S5FCL5-F1
#
_entry.id   AF-A0A3S5FCL5-F1
#
_cell.length_a   1.000
_cell.length_b   1.000
_cell.length_c   1.000
_cell.angle_alpha   90.00
_cell.angle_beta   90.00
_cell.angle_gamma   90.00
#
_symmetry.space_group_name_H-M   'P 1'
#
loop_
_entity.id
_entity.type
_entity.pdbx_description
1 polymer ?
#
loop_
_entity_poly.entity_id
_entity_poly.type
_entity_poly.pdbx_seq_one_letter_code
_entity_poly.pdbx_strand_id
1 'polypeptide(L)'
;MVLVAHTAFSDPGASPCHRYVRPLDLNGRAKRIALEANVVCQTPGGRHPREIYCQKKEFINGMETLVCCQCRKDVEPFESQMVHFERHEAKDTMHFDFFPPGSVIVVFTCLDDEQSLALQQLHRIVETQASHSQAQQHFGAKVRATSLYYAVFSLVDVEMLPPITCTITQSSQPPLPLLEEHALANAISQLNLFDLNWALFRAATEEAAEGSGRGPYHVPGHGDLVYCGLQVMKMWLEICYGIFLSHHKPHCTNIYLYFMLM
;
A
#
# COMPACT_ATOMS: atom_id res chain seq x y z
N MET A 1 -7.25 4.00 -1.34
CA MET A 1 -8.13 5.18 -1.32
C MET A 1 -7.28 6.41 -1.22
N VAL A 2 -7.50 7.40 -2.07
CA VAL A 2 -6.77 8.67 -2.10
C VAL A 2 -7.78 9.80 -1.95
N LEU A 3 -7.55 10.68 -0.98
CA LEU A 3 -8.33 11.89 -0.78
C LEU A 3 -7.45 13.09 -1.10
N VAL A 4 -7.93 13.96 -2.00
CA VAL A 4 -7.26 15.21 -2.33
C VAL A 4 -8.22 16.34 -1.99
N ALA A 5 -7.75 17.28 -1.16
CA ALA A 5 -8.51 18.46 -0.77
C ALA A 5 -7.70 19.70 -1.11
N HIS A 6 -8.28 20.60 -1.88
CA HIS A 6 -7.70 21.91 -2.13
C HIS A 6 -8.35 22.91 -1.18
N THR A 7 -7.64 23.23 -0.10
CA THR A 7 -8.16 24.03 1.02
C THR A 7 -8.17 25.52 0.71
N ALA A 8 -9.24 26.23 1.11
CA ALA A 8 -9.35 27.68 1.03
C ALA A 8 -9.16 28.32 2.43
N PHE A 9 -7.91 28.43 2.89
CA PHE A 9 -7.59 29.11 4.16
C PHE A 9 -7.72 30.63 4.09
N SER A 10 -7.70 31.18 2.87
CA SER A 10 -7.92 32.60 2.57
C SER A 10 -9.08 32.73 1.60
N ASP A 11 -9.75 33.89 1.61
CA ASP A 11 -10.86 34.14 0.69
C ASP A 11 -10.39 34.01 -0.77
N PRO A 12 -10.89 33.00 -1.52
CA PRO A 12 -10.47 32.79 -2.90
C PRO A 12 -11.10 33.79 -3.88
N GLY A 13 -11.97 34.69 -3.41
CA GLY A 13 -12.68 35.68 -4.22
C GLY A 13 -13.93 35.12 -4.91
N ALA A 14 -14.65 35.99 -5.60
CA ALA A 14 -15.95 35.67 -6.22
C ALA A 14 -15.87 34.68 -7.41
N SER A 15 -14.68 34.45 -7.96
CA SER A 15 -14.46 33.50 -9.05
C SER A 15 -13.09 32.83 -8.87
N PRO A 16 -13.01 31.80 -8.01
CA PRO A 16 -11.77 31.11 -7.74
C PRO A 16 -11.24 30.49 -9.04
N CYS A 17 -10.15 31.03 -9.56
CA CYS A 17 -9.47 30.41 -10.70
C CYS A 17 -8.72 29.15 -10.25
N HIS A 18 -8.69 28.15 -11.13
CA HIS A 18 -7.88 26.96 -10.93
C HIS A 18 -6.41 27.37 -10.77
N ARG A 19 -5.79 27.00 -9.65
CA ARG A 19 -4.34 27.03 -9.50
C ARG A 19 -3.80 25.70 -9.96
N TYR A 20 -2.72 25.74 -10.75
CA TYR A 20 -2.05 24.52 -11.19
C TYR A 20 -1.69 23.64 -9.99
N VAL A 21 -2.26 22.44 -9.97
CA VAL A 21 -1.92 21.37 -9.02
C VAL A 21 -1.10 20.34 -9.78
N ARG A 22 0.03 19.93 -9.20
CA ARG A 22 0.87 18.91 -9.83
C ARG A 22 0.07 17.60 -9.99
N PRO A 23 0.22 16.91 -11.12
CA PRO A 23 -0.38 15.60 -11.31
C PRO A 23 0.03 14.63 -10.20
N LEU A 24 -0.88 13.75 -9.83
CA LEU A 24 -0.68 12.77 -8.77
C LEU A 24 -0.62 11.36 -9.35
N ASP A 25 0.52 10.71 -9.21
CA ASP A 25 0.66 9.30 -9.56
C ASP A 25 -0.03 8.42 -8.53
N LEU A 26 -0.93 7.55 -8.98
CA LEU A 26 -1.60 6.56 -8.15
C LEU A 26 -0.82 5.25 -8.21
N ASN A 27 -0.60 4.63 -7.05
CA ASN A 27 -0.02 3.28 -6.97
C ASN A 27 -1.09 2.23 -7.32
N GLY A 28 -1.41 2.13 -8.61
CA GLY A 28 -2.45 1.26 -9.17
C GLY A 28 -3.40 2.02 -10.09
N ARG A 29 -4.60 1.47 -10.29
CA ARG A 29 -5.62 2.03 -11.20
C ARG A 29 -6.74 2.74 -10.45
N ALA A 30 -7.26 3.81 -11.04
CA ALA A 30 -8.46 4.47 -10.54
C ALA A 30 -9.68 3.58 -10.85
N LYS A 31 -10.37 3.12 -9.81
CA LYS A 31 -11.56 2.27 -9.93
C LYS A 31 -12.83 3.09 -10.03
N ARG A 32 -13.00 4.05 -9.12
CA ARG A 32 -14.15 4.97 -9.09
C ARG A 32 -13.83 6.20 -8.26
N ILE A 33 -14.61 7.25 -8.46
CA ILE A 33 -14.55 8.46 -7.66
C ILE A 33 -15.75 8.44 -6.71
N ALA A 34 -15.46 8.32 -5.41
CA ALA A 34 -16.50 8.25 -4.37
C ALA A 34 -17.24 9.57 -4.23
N LEU A 35 -16.51 10.67 -4.38
CA LEU A 35 -17.01 12.02 -4.15
C LEU A 35 -16.20 13.02 -4.96
N GLU A 36 -16.89 13.90 -5.66
CA GLU A 36 -16.40 15.17 -6.20
C GLU A 36 -17.28 16.26 -5.61
N ALA A 37 -16.68 17.15 -4.83
CA ALA A 37 -17.41 18.22 -4.17
C ALA A 37 -16.68 19.54 -4.35
N ASN A 38 -17.39 20.59 -4.72
CA ASN A 38 -16.86 21.95 -4.70
C ASN A 38 -17.82 22.89 -3.96
N VAL A 39 -17.26 23.62 -2.99
CA VAL A 39 -17.96 24.63 -2.21
C VAL A 39 -17.58 26.01 -2.73
N VAL A 40 -18.59 26.79 -3.11
CA VAL A 40 -18.41 28.15 -3.62
C VAL A 40 -19.19 29.12 -2.75
N CYS A 41 -18.65 30.31 -2.55
CA CYS A 41 -19.39 31.38 -1.93
C CYS A 41 -20.18 32.17 -2.98
N GLN A 42 -21.50 32.09 -2.90
CA GLN A 42 -22.40 32.85 -3.75
C GLN A 42 -22.87 34.09 -2.97
N THR A 43 -22.17 35.22 -3.15
CA THR A 43 -22.56 36.48 -2.52
C THR A 43 -23.11 37.49 -3.55
N PRO A 44 -24.31 38.03 -3.33
CA PRO A 44 -24.84 39.09 -4.18
C PRO A 44 -23.97 40.35 -4.08
N GLY A 45 -23.31 40.70 -5.19
CA GLY A 45 -22.48 41.89 -5.33
C GLY A 45 -21.06 41.78 -4.79
N GLY A 46 -20.51 40.57 -4.63
CA GLY A 46 -19.10 40.36 -4.25
C GLY A 46 -18.75 40.77 -2.82
N ARG A 47 -19.76 40.99 -1.96
CA ARG A 47 -19.58 41.26 -0.53
C ARG A 47 -19.05 40.02 0.19
N HIS A 48 -18.30 40.23 1.26
CA HIS A 48 -17.74 39.11 2.02
C HIS A 48 -18.87 38.35 2.74
N PRO A 49 -18.86 37.01 2.78
CA PRO A 49 -19.96 36.20 3.35
C PRO A 49 -20.37 36.58 4.78
N ARG A 50 -19.42 37.05 5.60
CA ARG A 50 -19.67 37.54 6.97
C ARG A 50 -20.54 38.80 7.02
N GLU A 51 -20.54 39.61 5.98
CA GLU A 51 -21.32 40.86 5.93
C GLU A 51 -22.80 40.60 5.62
N ILE A 52 -23.10 39.46 4.98
CA ILE A 52 -24.46 39.05 4.60
C ILE A 52 -25.07 38.12 5.65
N TYR A 53 -24.24 37.41 6.42
CA TYR A 53 -24.69 36.51 7.46
C TYR A 53 -25.49 37.26 8.54
N CYS A 54 -26.74 36.84 8.74
CA CYS A 54 -27.61 37.32 9.81
C CYS A 54 -27.90 36.15 10.77
N GLN A 55 -27.38 36.23 11.99
CA GLN A 55 -27.62 35.22 13.01
C GLN A 55 -29.06 35.28 13.52
N LYS A 56 -29.77 34.15 13.52
CA LYS A 56 -31.13 34.06 14.07
C LYS A 56 -31.06 33.89 15.59
N LYS A 57 -31.92 34.61 16.33
CA LYS A 57 -31.93 34.57 17.81
C LYS A 57 -32.52 33.28 18.38
N GLU A 58 -33.40 32.63 17.62
CA GLU A 58 -34.17 31.47 18.08
C GLU A 58 -33.44 30.14 17.88
N PHE A 59 -32.53 30.06 16.91
CA PHE A 59 -31.76 28.86 16.61
C PHE A 59 -30.45 29.19 15.90
N ILE A 60 -29.48 28.28 16.00
CA ILE A 60 -28.19 28.38 15.33
C ILE A 60 -28.40 28.11 13.84
N ASN A 61 -28.16 29.12 12.99
CA ASN A 61 -28.20 28.99 11.53
C ASN A 61 -26.79 28.95 10.92
N GLY A 62 -26.66 28.21 9.82
CA GLY A 62 -25.44 28.14 9.02
C GLY A 62 -25.29 29.31 8.04
N MET A 63 -24.20 29.31 7.29
CA MET A 63 -23.90 30.33 6.30
C MET A 63 -24.57 29.99 4.96
N GLU A 64 -25.73 30.59 4.70
CA GLU A 64 -26.55 30.32 3.51
C GLU A 64 -25.86 30.71 2.19
N THR A 65 -24.85 31.58 2.26
CA THR A 65 -24.05 32.02 1.10
C THR A 65 -22.97 31.03 0.67
N LEU A 66 -22.69 29.98 1.47
CA LEU A 66 -21.78 28.90 1.08
C LEU A 66 -22.61 27.76 0.50
N VAL A 67 -22.51 27.56 -0.80
CA VAL A 67 -23.28 26.55 -1.52
C VAL A 67 -22.34 25.51 -2.08
N CYS A 68 -22.69 24.25 -1.90
CA CYS A 68 -22.03 23.17 -2.63
C CYS A 68 -22.62 23.14 -4.05
N CYS A 69 -21.86 23.65 -5.02
CA CYS A 69 -22.38 23.83 -6.39
C CYS A 69 -22.27 22.55 -7.22
N GLN A 70 -21.27 21.71 -6.95
CA GLN A 70 -21.01 20.48 -7.70
C GLN A 70 -20.70 19.38 -6.70
N CYS A 71 -21.74 18.66 -6.26
CA CYS A 71 -21.62 17.47 -5.41
C CYS A 71 -22.03 16.25 -6.22
N ARG A 72 -21.06 15.47 -6.69
CA ARG A 72 -21.27 14.22 -7.42
C ARG A 72 -20.70 13.08 -6.60
N LYS A 73 -21.46 11.99 -6.49
CA LYS A 73 -21.07 10.77 -5.78
C LYS A 73 -21.03 9.62 -6.79
N ASP A 74 -20.16 8.65 -6.53
CA ASP A 74 -20.04 7.43 -7.36
C ASP A 74 -19.90 7.75 -8.85
N VAL A 75 -18.90 8.56 -9.17
CA VAL A 75 -18.59 8.99 -10.54
C VAL A 75 -17.54 8.05 -11.12
N GLU A 76 -17.76 7.64 -12.37
CA GLU A 76 -16.75 6.89 -13.10
C GLU A 76 -15.56 7.78 -13.47
N PRO A 77 -14.30 7.25 -13.47
CA PRO A 77 -13.11 8.08 -13.66
C PRO A 77 -13.10 8.91 -14.95
N PHE A 78 -13.74 8.43 -16.02
CA PHE A 78 -13.82 9.11 -17.32
C PHE A 78 -14.90 10.20 -17.40
N GLU A 79 -15.85 10.22 -16.46
CA GLU A 79 -16.94 11.21 -16.41
C GLU A 79 -16.65 12.36 -15.45
N SER A 80 -15.46 12.37 -14.84
CA SER A 80 -15.05 13.40 -13.91
C SER A 80 -14.94 14.76 -14.60
N GLN A 81 -15.37 15.80 -13.91
CA GLN A 81 -15.20 17.19 -14.36
C GLN A 81 -14.01 17.87 -13.68
N MET A 82 -13.58 17.35 -12.53
CA MET A 82 -12.50 17.95 -11.74
C MET A 82 -11.13 17.42 -12.18
N VAL A 83 -11.08 16.18 -12.64
CA VAL A 83 -9.84 15.48 -12.95
C VAL A 83 -9.96 14.64 -14.21
N HIS A 84 -8.83 14.36 -14.84
CA HIS A 84 -8.72 13.30 -15.84
C HIS A 84 -7.60 12.36 -15.47
N PHE A 85 -7.70 11.11 -15.95
CA PHE A 85 -6.72 10.08 -15.67
C PHE A 85 -5.96 9.73 -16.95
N GLU A 86 -4.64 9.83 -16.89
CA GLU A 86 -3.74 9.30 -17.91
C GLU A 86 -3.25 7.93 -17.48
N ARG A 87 -3.44 6.93 -18.35
CA ARG A 87 -3.04 5.56 -18.06
C ARG A 87 -1.62 5.31 -18.55
N HIS A 88 -0.74 4.92 -17.63
CA HIS A 88 0.64 4.57 -17.92
C HIS A 88 0.97 3.18 -17.39
N GLU A 89 1.11 2.19 -18.28
CA GLU A 89 1.53 0.82 -17.98
C GLU A 89 0.82 0.20 -16.75
N ALA A 90 1.43 0.30 -15.57
CA ALA A 90 0.96 -0.25 -14.30
C ALA A 90 0.42 0.78 -13.29
N LYS A 91 0.30 2.06 -13.66
CA LYS A 91 -0.20 3.14 -12.80
C LYS A 91 -1.06 4.16 -13.56
N ASP A 92 -2.06 4.71 -12.89
CA ASP A 92 -2.83 5.84 -13.41
C ASP A 92 -2.28 7.15 -12.83
N THR A 93 -2.05 8.16 -13.67
CA THR A 93 -1.68 9.52 -13.25
C THR A 93 -2.92 10.41 -13.30
N MET A 94 -3.23 11.05 -12.18
CA MET A 94 -4.40 11.90 -11.99
C MET A 94 -4.02 13.37 -12.20
N HIS A 95 -4.61 13.99 -13.22
CA HIS A 95 -4.44 15.41 -13.55
C HIS A 95 -5.65 16.22 -13.11
N PHE A 96 -5.44 17.48 -12.73
CA PHE A 96 -6.48 18.35 -12.19
C PHE A 96 -6.83 19.44 -13.20
N ASP A 97 -8.06 19.42 -13.74
CA ASP A 97 -8.53 20.41 -14.71
C ASP A 97 -9.33 21.52 -14.03
N PHE A 98 -10.40 21.13 -13.33
CA PHE A 98 -11.33 22.05 -12.65
C PHE A 98 -11.32 21.82 -11.14
N PHE A 99 -10.19 22.16 -10.51
CA PHE A 99 -9.97 21.95 -9.08
C PHE A 99 -9.67 23.26 -8.31
N PRO A 100 -10.64 24.18 -8.17
CA PRO A 100 -10.46 25.43 -7.43
C PRO A 100 -10.35 25.23 -5.90
N PRO A 101 -9.93 26.24 -5.13
CA PRO A 101 -9.96 26.19 -3.66
C PRO A 101 -11.37 25.92 -3.13
N GLY A 102 -11.49 25.06 -2.11
CA GLY A 102 -12.77 24.57 -1.61
C GLY A 102 -13.27 23.30 -2.29
N SER A 103 -12.48 22.68 -3.17
CA SER A 103 -12.78 21.40 -3.80
C SER A 103 -12.18 20.21 -3.04
N VAL A 104 -12.92 19.10 -3.06
CA VAL A 104 -12.51 17.81 -2.50
C VAL A 104 -12.86 16.71 -3.50
N ILE A 105 -11.92 15.79 -3.69
CA ILE A 105 -12.11 14.59 -4.49
C ILE A 105 -11.61 13.35 -3.73
N VAL A 106 -12.37 12.27 -3.82
CA VAL A 106 -12.04 10.98 -3.18
C VAL A 106 -12.03 9.89 -4.24
N VAL A 107 -10.87 9.29 -4.46
CA VAL A 107 -10.65 8.27 -5.49
C VAL A 107 -10.39 6.92 -4.82
N PHE A 108 -11.13 5.90 -5.23
CA PHE A 108 -10.82 4.52 -4.91
C PHE A 108 -9.84 3.97 -5.95
N THR A 109 -8.72 3.47 -5.45
CA THR A 109 -7.69 2.83 -6.26
C THR A 109 -7.77 1.32 -6.08
N CYS A 110 -7.48 0.57 -7.14
CA CYS A 110 -7.25 -0.87 -7.10
C CYS A 110 -5.86 -1.19 -7.63
N LEU A 111 -5.36 -2.38 -7.32
CA LEU A 111 -4.16 -2.90 -7.95
C LEU A 111 -4.41 -3.11 -9.45
N ASP A 112 -3.32 -3.10 -10.22
CA ASP A 112 -3.34 -3.53 -11.61
C ASP A 112 -3.74 -5.01 -11.75
N ASP A 113 -4.13 -5.44 -12.96
CA ASP A 113 -4.48 -6.85 -13.22
C ASP A 113 -3.29 -7.78 -12.96
N GLU A 114 -2.08 -7.38 -13.38
CA GLU A 114 -0.86 -8.16 -13.17
C GLU A 114 -0.52 -8.25 -11.68
N GLN A 115 -0.61 -7.12 -10.98
CA GLN A 115 -0.39 -7.04 -9.53
C GLN A 115 -1.42 -7.86 -8.76
N SER A 116 -2.69 -7.80 -9.17
CA SER A 116 -3.78 -8.56 -8.56
C SER A 116 -3.59 -10.05 -8.74
N LEU A 117 -3.16 -10.49 -9.93
CA LEU A 117 -2.85 -11.89 -10.22
C LEU A 117 -1.68 -12.39 -9.39
N ALA A 118 -0.59 -11.63 -9.33
CA ALA A 118 0.58 -11.96 -8.53
C ALA A 118 0.22 -12.06 -7.04
N LEU A 119 -0.58 -11.12 -6.52
CA LEU A 119 -1.05 -11.14 -5.14
C LEU A 119 -1.93 -12.35 -4.84
N GLN A 120 -2.83 -12.73 -5.76
CA GLN A 120 -3.66 -13.93 -5.63
C GLN A 120 -2.82 -15.21 -5.61
N GLN A 121 -1.81 -15.31 -6.47
CA GLN A 121 -0.88 -16.45 -6.48
C GLN A 121 -0.11 -16.54 -5.15
N LEU A 122 0.40 -15.41 -4.67
CA LEU A 122 1.11 -15.35 -3.40
C LEU A 122 0.20 -15.73 -2.23
N HIS A 123 -1.04 -15.25 -2.21
CA HIS A 123 -2.02 -15.62 -1.20
C HIS A 123 -2.26 -17.13 -1.16
N ARG A 124 -2.42 -17.76 -2.34
CA ARG A 124 -2.58 -19.22 -2.44
C ARG A 124 -1.39 -19.97 -1.86
N ILE A 125 -0.17 -19.55 -2.19
CA ILE A 125 1.05 -20.18 -1.66
C ILE A 125 1.11 -20.06 -0.14
N VAL A 126 0.76 -18.90 0.42
CA VAL A 126 0.76 -18.71 1.88
C VAL A 126 -0.30 -19.57 2.56
N GLU A 127 -1.52 -19.64 1.99
CA GLU A 127 -2.60 -20.48 2.50
C GLU A 127 -2.28 -21.98 2.48
N THR A 128 -1.65 -22.45 1.40
CA THR A 128 -1.28 -23.88 1.27
C THR A 128 -0.17 -24.26 2.25
N GLN A 129 0.79 -23.38 2.51
CA GLN A 129 1.84 -23.62 3.51
C GLN A 129 1.31 -23.52 4.96
N ALA A 130 0.38 -22.61 5.24
CA ALA A 130 -0.22 -22.46 6.56
C ALA A 130 -1.09 -23.67 6.95
N SER A 131 -1.90 -24.15 6.01
CA SER A 131 -2.75 -25.34 6.22
C SER A 131 -1.94 -26.62 6.40
N HIS A 132 -0.83 -26.78 5.67
CA HIS A 132 0.08 -27.93 5.83
C HIS A 132 0.77 -27.96 7.21
N SER A 133 1.08 -26.78 7.76
CA SER A 133 1.69 -26.64 9.09
C SER A 133 0.71 -27.00 10.22
N GLN A 134 -0.58 -26.67 10.08
CA GLN A 134 -1.62 -27.05 11.06
C GLN A 134 -1.97 -28.55 10.99
N ALA A 135 -2.00 -29.17 9.81
CA ALA A 135 -2.24 -30.60 9.66
C ALA A 135 -1.13 -31.45 10.31
N GLN A 136 0.13 -31.01 10.25
CA GLN A 136 1.25 -31.66 10.93
C GLN A 136 1.24 -31.46 12.46
N GLN A 137 0.70 -30.35 12.96
CA GLN A 137 0.55 -30.12 14.41
C GLN A 137 -0.49 -31.06 15.05
N HIS A 138 -1.52 -31.48 14.32
CA HIS A 138 -2.50 -32.46 14.83
C HIS A 138 -1.93 -33.89 14.95
N PHE A 139 -0.87 -34.23 14.21
CA PHE A 139 -0.17 -35.53 14.31
C PHE A 139 1.00 -35.51 15.31
N GLY A 140 1.46 -34.32 15.73
CA GLY A 140 2.60 -34.08 16.60
C GLY A 140 2.25 -33.72 18.06
N ALA A 141 1.05 -34.01 18.54
CA ALA A 141 0.64 -33.80 19.94
C ALA A 141 1.31 -34.80 20.91
N LYS A 142 2.65 -34.89 20.89
CA LYS A 142 3.43 -35.62 21.90
C LYS A 142 4.89 -35.18 22.01
N VAL A 143 5.20 -33.89 21.85
CA VAL A 143 6.45 -33.33 22.39
C VAL A 143 6.16 -31.97 23.01
N ARG A 144 6.31 -31.88 24.33
CA ARG A 144 6.02 -30.70 25.15
C ARG A 144 7.15 -29.67 25.07
N ALA A 145 6.72 -28.41 25.07
CA ALA A 145 7.28 -27.26 25.79
C ALA A 145 8.62 -26.66 25.35
N THR A 146 8.53 -25.59 24.53
CA THR A 146 9.27 -24.32 24.67
C THR A 146 8.51 -23.26 23.86
N SER A 147 7.54 -22.56 24.48
CA SER A 147 7.70 -21.25 25.13
C SER A 147 7.71 -20.08 24.13
N LEU A 148 6.55 -19.40 24.05
CA LEU A 148 6.27 -18.02 23.60
C LEU A 148 6.30 -17.64 22.11
N TYR A 149 7.01 -18.35 21.22
CA TYR A 149 7.09 -17.92 19.81
C TYR A 149 5.80 -18.19 18.99
N TYR A 150 5.04 -19.24 19.35
CA TYR A 150 3.82 -19.64 18.63
C TYR A 150 2.54 -18.91 19.07
N ALA A 151 2.57 -18.22 20.22
CA ALA A 151 1.36 -17.54 20.72
C ALA A 151 0.94 -16.32 19.87
N VAL A 152 1.88 -15.75 19.10
CA VAL A 152 1.61 -14.56 18.27
C VAL A 152 0.96 -14.94 16.93
N PHE A 153 1.17 -16.16 16.44
CA PHE A 153 0.56 -16.61 15.19
C PHE A 153 -0.94 -16.94 15.34
N SER A 154 -1.40 -17.22 16.57
CA SER A 154 -2.82 -17.47 16.88
C SER A 154 -3.64 -16.20 17.17
N LEU A 155 -3.04 -15.01 17.19
CA LEU A 155 -3.76 -13.75 17.46
C LEU A 155 -4.02 -12.91 16.20
N VAL A 156 -3.60 -13.38 15.04
CA VAL A 156 -4.03 -12.80 13.76
C VAL A 156 -5.24 -13.61 13.30
N ASP A 157 -6.40 -13.31 13.87
CA ASP A 157 -7.68 -13.73 13.30
C ASP A 157 -7.76 -13.14 11.89
N VAL A 158 -7.49 -13.97 10.88
CA VAL A 158 -7.75 -13.67 9.47
C VAL A 158 -9.25 -13.87 9.24
N GLU A 159 -10.07 -13.07 9.91
CA GLU A 159 -11.46 -12.87 9.53
C GLU A 159 -11.65 -11.41 9.12
N MET A 160 -12.45 -11.24 8.06
CA MET A 160 -12.92 -9.97 7.49
C MET A 160 -12.08 -9.36 6.35
N LEU A 161 -11.92 -10.12 5.25
CA LEU A 161 -11.98 -9.52 3.92
C LEU A 161 -13.02 -10.28 3.09
N PRO A 162 -14.04 -9.60 2.51
CA PRO A 162 -15.04 -10.27 1.69
C PRO A 162 -14.39 -10.84 0.42
N PRO A 163 -14.93 -11.93 -0.14
CA PRO A 163 -14.40 -12.52 -1.37
C PRO A 163 -14.52 -11.50 -2.51
N ILE A 164 -13.39 -11.03 -3.01
CA ILE A 164 -13.35 -10.24 -4.25
C ILE A 164 -13.56 -11.24 -5.40
N THR A 165 -14.83 -11.50 -5.73
CA THR A 165 -15.20 -12.20 -6.94
C THR A 165 -14.96 -11.26 -8.12
N CYS A 166 -13.71 -11.20 -8.61
CA CYS A 166 -13.42 -10.60 -9.91
C CYS A 166 -13.49 -11.72 -10.96
N THR A 167 -14.54 -11.68 -11.77
CA THR A 167 -14.71 -12.49 -12.98
C THR A 167 -13.63 -12.08 -13.98
N ILE A 168 -12.55 -12.86 -14.08
CA ILE A 168 -11.49 -12.65 -15.06
C ILE A 168 -11.95 -13.27 -16.39
N THR A 169 -12.18 -12.42 -17.40
CA THR A 169 -12.15 -12.83 -18.80
C THR A 169 -10.75 -13.29 -19.15
N GLN A 170 -10.64 -14.52 -19.63
CA GLN A 170 -9.39 -15.22 -19.99
C GLN A 170 -8.52 -14.39 -20.93
N SER A 171 -7.43 -13.81 -20.43
CA SER A 171 -6.32 -13.31 -21.25
C SER A 171 -5.22 -14.36 -21.32
N SER A 172 -4.89 -14.76 -22.54
CA SER A 172 -3.85 -15.70 -22.93
C SER A 172 -2.45 -15.16 -22.66
N GLN A 173 -1.90 -15.41 -21.48
CA GLN A 173 -0.45 -15.37 -21.24
C GLN A 173 -0.02 -16.69 -20.60
N PRO A 174 1.17 -17.23 -20.95
CA PRO A 174 1.69 -18.44 -20.33
C PRO A 174 1.86 -18.19 -18.83
N PRO A 175 1.35 -19.06 -17.96
CA PRO A 175 1.55 -18.91 -16.52
C PRO A 175 3.05 -18.93 -16.23
N LEU A 176 3.53 -17.90 -15.52
CA LEU A 176 4.84 -17.94 -14.87
C LEU A 176 4.95 -19.28 -14.11
N PRO A 177 6.11 -19.97 -14.16
CA PRO A 177 6.25 -21.27 -13.56
C PRO A 177 5.93 -21.16 -12.07
N LEU A 178 4.80 -21.76 -11.67
CA LEU A 178 4.45 -21.90 -10.26
C LEU A 178 5.64 -22.60 -9.59
N LEU A 179 6.24 -21.94 -8.60
CA LEU A 179 7.09 -22.63 -7.63
C LEU A 179 6.28 -23.81 -7.11
N GLU A 180 6.72 -25.02 -7.44
CA GLU A 180 6.07 -26.26 -6.98
C GLU A 180 5.87 -26.18 -5.47
N GLU A 181 4.69 -26.55 -4.97
CA GLU A 181 4.27 -26.37 -3.57
C GLU A 181 5.21 -27.03 -2.53
N HIS A 182 6.16 -27.84 -2.99
CA HIS A 182 7.18 -28.50 -2.18
C HIS A 182 8.61 -28.25 -2.62
N ALA A 183 8.86 -27.37 -3.60
CA ALA A 183 10.20 -27.12 -4.13
C ALA A 183 11.18 -26.68 -3.02
N LEU A 184 10.73 -25.79 -2.13
CA LEU A 184 11.56 -25.32 -1.01
C LEU A 184 11.80 -26.43 0.04
N ALA A 185 10.77 -27.19 0.41
CA ALA A 185 10.91 -28.28 1.37
C ALA A 185 11.81 -29.40 0.83
N ASN A 186 11.71 -29.69 -0.47
CA ASN A 186 12.56 -30.65 -1.18
C ASN A 186 13.99 -30.16 -1.34
N ALA A 187 14.20 -28.85 -1.48
CA ALA A 187 15.54 -28.26 -1.49
C ALA A 187 16.16 -28.33 -0.09
N ILE A 188 15.42 -27.97 0.96
CA ILE A 188 15.89 -28.00 2.35
C ILE A 188 16.21 -29.44 2.80
N SER A 189 15.42 -30.43 2.38
CA SER A 189 15.65 -31.83 2.76
C SER A 189 16.94 -32.41 2.20
N GLN A 190 17.52 -31.80 1.17
CA GLN A 190 18.80 -32.20 0.58
C GLN A 190 20.01 -31.52 1.24
N LEU A 191 19.78 -30.50 2.09
CA LEU A 191 20.86 -29.76 2.75
C LEU A 191 21.33 -30.50 4.00
N ASN A 192 22.64 -30.55 4.19
CA ASN A 192 23.22 -30.97 5.45
C ASN A 192 23.35 -29.77 6.43
N LEU A 193 23.73 -30.03 7.69
CA LEU A 193 23.90 -28.97 8.70
C LEU A 193 25.00 -27.96 8.35
N PHE A 194 26.00 -28.37 7.57
CA PHE A 194 27.06 -27.50 7.08
C PHE A 194 26.53 -26.55 5.99
N ASP A 195 25.76 -27.06 5.03
CA ASP A 195 25.12 -26.26 3.98
C ASP A 195 24.09 -25.30 4.57
N LEU A 196 23.37 -25.72 5.62
CA LEU A 196 22.42 -24.87 6.33
C LEU A 196 23.12 -23.72 7.07
N ASN A 197 24.26 -23.99 7.69
CA ASN A 197 25.09 -22.93 8.28
C ASN A 197 25.51 -21.92 7.21
N TRP A 198 25.89 -22.42 6.03
CA TRP A 198 26.26 -21.58 4.90
C TRP A 198 25.10 -20.71 4.40
N ALA A 199 23.90 -21.27 4.30
CA ALA A 199 22.70 -20.54 3.87
C ALA A 199 22.20 -19.51 4.90
N LEU A 200 22.37 -19.76 6.21
CA LEU A 200 21.75 -18.97 7.26
C LEU A 200 22.69 -17.98 7.97
N PHE A 201 23.90 -18.40 8.38
CA PHE A 201 24.63 -17.74 9.49
C PHE A 201 26.04 -17.24 9.14
N ARG A 202 26.38 -17.14 7.87
CA ARG A 202 27.75 -16.77 7.48
C ARG A 202 28.15 -15.36 7.91
N ALA A 203 29.21 -15.23 8.70
CA ALA A 203 29.72 -13.94 9.14
C ALA A 203 30.73 -13.35 8.14
N ALA A 204 30.96 -12.03 8.22
CA ALA A 204 31.87 -11.31 7.33
C ALA A 204 33.28 -11.90 7.25
N THR A 205 33.82 -12.32 8.41
CA THR A 205 35.16 -12.91 8.51
C THR A 205 35.23 -14.30 7.90
N GLU A 206 34.15 -15.07 7.98
CA GLU A 206 34.06 -16.42 7.40
C GLU A 206 34.00 -16.32 5.87
N GLU A 207 33.24 -15.36 5.34
CA GLU A 207 33.15 -15.07 3.91
C GLU A 207 34.48 -14.58 3.33
N ALA A 208 35.18 -13.71 4.08
CA ALA A 208 36.49 -13.20 3.68
C ALA A 208 37.59 -14.28 3.67
N ALA A 209 37.51 -15.27 4.58
CA ALA A 209 38.50 -16.35 4.67
C ALA A 209 38.51 -17.28 3.45
N GLU A 210 37.40 -17.36 2.71
CA GLU A 210 37.27 -18.15 1.47
C GLU A 210 37.74 -17.39 0.22
N GLY A 211 38.20 -16.14 0.36
CA GLY A 211 38.81 -15.39 -0.74
C GLY A 211 37.83 -14.94 -1.83
N SER A 212 36.52 -15.01 -1.58
CA SER A 212 35.49 -14.55 -2.51
C SER A 212 35.49 -13.02 -2.69
N GLY A 213 36.11 -12.29 -1.76
CA GLY A 213 36.13 -10.82 -1.73
C GLY A 213 34.76 -10.20 -1.45
N ARG A 214 33.77 -11.02 -1.09
CA ARG A 214 32.40 -10.61 -0.78
C ARG A 214 32.24 -10.46 0.72
N GLY A 215 31.47 -9.46 1.14
CA GLY A 215 31.19 -9.15 2.53
C GLY A 215 29.68 -9.09 2.80
N PRO A 216 29.30 -8.83 4.05
CA PRO A 216 27.90 -8.62 4.41
C PRO A 216 27.32 -7.44 3.63
N TYR A 217 26.03 -7.52 3.34
CA TYR A 217 25.35 -6.46 2.62
C TYR A 217 25.26 -5.20 3.49
N HIS A 218 25.66 -4.06 2.93
CA HIS A 218 25.61 -2.76 3.59
C HIS A 218 24.24 -2.11 3.40
N VAL A 219 23.49 -1.94 4.49
CA VAL A 219 22.20 -1.26 4.46
C VAL A 219 22.41 0.25 4.67
N PRO A 220 22.06 1.11 3.69
CA PRO A 220 22.23 2.56 3.82
C PRO A 220 21.54 3.11 5.08
N GLY A 221 22.28 3.82 5.91
CA GLY A 221 21.78 4.41 7.16
C GLY A 221 21.66 3.44 8.34
N HIS A 222 22.05 2.17 8.18
CA HIS A 222 22.12 1.19 9.28
C HIS A 222 23.55 0.62 9.44
N GLY A 223 24.23 0.34 8.34
CA GLY A 223 25.55 -0.29 8.33
C GLY A 223 25.54 -1.71 7.78
N ASP A 224 26.64 -2.42 8.02
CA ASP A 224 26.82 -3.79 7.55
C ASP A 224 25.99 -4.76 8.40
N LEU A 225 25.40 -5.76 7.73
CA LEU A 225 24.68 -6.82 8.41
C LEU A 225 25.62 -7.76 9.16
N VAL A 226 25.14 -8.31 10.27
CA VAL A 226 25.93 -9.24 11.11
C VAL A 226 26.24 -10.54 10.37
N TYR A 227 25.29 -10.99 9.55
CA TYR A 227 25.39 -12.20 8.74
C TYR A 227 25.12 -11.89 7.27
N CYS A 228 25.70 -12.68 6.39
CA CYS A 228 25.49 -12.67 4.94
C CYS A 228 24.30 -13.54 4.52
N GLY A 229 23.89 -14.50 5.37
CA GLY A 229 22.84 -15.48 5.09
C GLY A 229 21.43 -15.02 5.47
N LEU A 230 20.44 -15.91 5.29
CA LEU A 230 19.02 -15.60 5.48
C LEU A 230 18.62 -15.32 6.94
N GLN A 231 19.48 -15.59 7.93
CA GLN A 231 19.18 -15.28 9.33
C GLN A 231 18.90 -13.78 9.54
N VAL A 232 19.43 -12.92 8.67
CA VAL A 232 19.15 -11.49 8.70
C VAL A 232 17.66 -11.18 8.59
N MET A 233 16.84 -12.08 8.01
CA MET A 233 15.37 -11.96 8.00
C MET A 233 14.76 -11.76 9.40
N LYS A 234 15.41 -12.24 10.46
CA LYS A 234 14.98 -11.96 11.85
C LYS A 234 15.07 -10.48 12.20
N MET A 235 16.15 -9.80 11.80
CA MET A 235 16.28 -8.35 11.96
C MET A 235 15.20 -7.62 11.16
N TRP A 236 14.88 -8.11 9.96
CA TRP A 236 13.81 -7.55 9.14
C TRP A 236 12.43 -7.66 9.79
N LEU A 237 12.12 -8.75 10.49
CA LEU A 237 10.89 -8.85 11.29
C LEU A 237 10.84 -7.71 12.32
N GLU A 238 11.90 -7.51 13.11
CA GLU A 238 11.97 -6.44 14.12
C GLU A 238 11.86 -5.04 13.50
N ILE A 239 12.48 -4.81 12.34
CA ILE A 239 12.37 -3.56 11.58
C ILE A 239 10.95 -3.36 11.04
N CYS A 240 10.32 -4.39 10.47
CA CYS A 240 8.93 -4.35 10.01
C CYS A 240 7.96 -4.03 11.16
N TYR A 241 8.18 -4.62 12.34
CA TYR A 241 7.43 -4.28 13.56
C TYR A 241 7.65 -2.82 13.96
N GLY A 242 8.87 -2.29 13.84
CA GLY A 242 9.18 -0.89 14.15
C GLY A 242 8.60 0.12 13.15
N ILE A 243 8.60 -0.20 11.85
CA ILE A 243 8.05 0.69 10.79
C ILE A 243 6.54 0.86 10.92
N PHE A 244 5.81 -0.18 11.33
CA PHE A 244 4.38 -0.09 11.59
C PHE A 244 4.03 0.94 12.69
N LEU A 245 4.99 1.26 13.57
CA LEU A 245 4.84 2.21 14.67
C LEU A 245 5.49 3.58 14.42
N SER A 246 6.32 3.74 13.38
CA SER A 246 7.11 4.96 13.18
C SER A 246 7.20 5.35 11.70
N HIS A 247 6.31 6.25 11.29
CA HIS A 247 6.08 6.68 9.92
C HIS A 247 7.19 7.54 9.27
N HIS A 248 8.46 7.42 9.70
CA HIS A 248 9.49 8.37 9.28
C HIS A 248 10.94 7.88 9.35
N LYS A 249 11.29 6.75 8.68
CA LYS A 249 12.71 6.43 8.46
C LYS A 249 13.01 5.90 7.04
N PRO A 250 14.17 6.27 6.45
CA PRO A 250 14.56 5.97 5.05
C PRO A 250 14.98 4.51 4.80
N HIS A 251 14.62 3.56 5.68
CA HIS A 251 15.08 2.17 5.58
C HIS A 251 14.40 1.37 4.46
N CYS A 252 13.25 1.83 3.95
CA CYS A 252 12.44 1.07 2.99
C CYS A 252 12.78 1.31 1.51
N THR A 253 13.56 2.33 1.17
CA THR A 253 13.77 2.71 -0.25
C THR A 253 14.57 1.65 -1.02
N ASN A 254 15.43 0.88 -0.35
CA ASN A 254 16.29 -0.11 -0.98
C ASN A 254 15.54 -1.40 -1.39
N ILE A 255 14.52 -1.81 -0.61
CA ILE A 255 13.70 -2.99 -0.93
C ILE A 255 12.88 -2.78 -2.21
N TYR A 256 12.40 -1.55 -2.46
CA TYR A 256 11.70 -1.23 -3.73
C TYR A 256 12.60 -1.40 -4.96
N LEU A 257 13.91 -1.10 -4.85
CA LEU A 257 14.86 -1.32 -5.96
C LEU A 257 15.24 -2.79 -6.12
N TYR A 258 15.32 -3.55 -5.03
CA TYR A 258 15.76 -4.95 -5.06
C TYR A 258 14.77 -5.88 -5.76
N PHE A 259 13.46 -5.61 -5.67
CA PHE A 259 12.42 -6.37 -6.38
C PHE A 259 12.23 -5.96 -7.86
N MET A 260 12.77 -4.80 -8.29
CA MET A 260 12.74 -4.39 -9.71
C MET A 260 13.96 -4.88 -10.52
N LEU A 261 15.00 -5.40 -9.87
CA LEU A 261 16.27 -5.79 -10.51
C LEU A 261 16.48 -7.32 -10.60
N MET A 262 15.49 -8.12 -10.22
CA MET A 262 15.42 -9.57 -10.45
C MET A 262 14.24 -9.90 -11.37
#